data_AF-Q4RB37-F1
#
_entry.id   AF-Q4RB37-F1
#
_cell.length_a   1.000
_cell.length_b   1.000
_cell.length_c   1.000
_cell.angle_alpha   90.00
_cell.angle_beta   90.00
_cell.angle_gamma   90.00
#
_symmetry.space_group_name_H-M   'P 1'
#
loop_
_entity.id
_entity.type
_entity.pdbx_description
1 polymer ?
#
loop_
_entity_poly.entity_id
_entity_poly.type
_entity_poly.pdbx_seq_one_letter_code
_entity_poly.pdbx_strand_id
1 'polypeptide(L)'
;AIPGCLGSLGLFKTKYSYPIEQGQRHSATKRALATGRKTVKALARNISRWFLRRTKALIKDQLPKKDDRVVFCSLTDFQQTVYQTVLDTEDVMLLLKASEKCSCQSGRTRRRCCYAVSSP
;
A
#
# COMPACT_ATOMS: atom_id res chain seq x y z
N ALA A 1 10.67 -13.01 18.58
CA ALA A 1 11.59 -12.12 17.83
C ALA A 1 13.01 -12.54 18.11
N ILE A 2 13.97 -12.30 17.21
CA ILE A 2 15.39 -12.57 17.45
C ILE A 2 16.03 -11.24 17.86
N PRO A 3 16.27 -11.01 19.16
CA PRO A 3 16.82 -9.75 19.63
C PRO A 3 18.16 -9.47 18.94
N GLY A 4 18.38 -8.22 18.53
CA GLY A 4 19.63 -7.79 17.90
C GLY A 4 19.82 -8.12 16.41
N CYS A 5 19.00 -8.98 15.79
CA CYS A 5 19.17 -9.35 14.37
C CYS A 5 18.98 -8.16 13.41
N LEU A 6 17.99 -7.30 13.67
CA LEU A 6 17.64 -6.15 12.82
C LEU A 6 17.86 -4.80 13.52
N GLY A 7 18.29 -4.81 14.78
CA GLY A 7 18.42 -3.62 15.62
C GLY A 7 17.08 -3.07 16.11
N SER A 8 17.08 -1.81 16.55
CA SER A 8 15.87 -1.11 16.99
C SER A 8 14.94 -0.81 15.81
N LEU A 9 13.67 -0.54 16.11
CA LEU A 9 12.69 -0.16 15.08
C LEU A 9 13.14 1.06 14.27
N GLY A 10 13.72 2.07 14.92
CA GLY A 10 14.24 3.27 14.24
C GLY A 10 15.33 2.93 13.25
N LEU A 11 16.30 2.09 13.65
CA LEU A 11 17.37 1.64 12.76
C LEU A 11 16.83 0.78 11.62
N PHE A 12 15.87 -0.11 11.88
CA PHE A 12 15.24 -0.92 10.85
C PHE A 12 14.54 -0.05 9.81
N LYS A 13 13.78 0.97 10.24
CA LYS A 13 13.10 1.89 9.34
C LYS A 13 14.07 2.64 8.43
N THR A 14 15.12 3.22 8.99
CA THR A 14 16.11 4.00 8.21
C THR A 14 16.96 3.12 7.30
N LYS A 15 17.39 1.95 7.79
CA LYS A 15 18.28 1.04 7.07
C LYS A 15 17.56 0.21 6.01
N TYR A 16 16.33 -0.22 6.28
CA TYR A 16 15.58 -1.14 5.42
C TYR A 16 14.27 -0.57 4.91
N SER A 17 13.34 -0.19 5.78
CA SER A 17 11.96 0.17 5.37
C SER A 17 11.93 1.33 4.38
N TYR A 18 12.45 2.50 4.75
CA TYR A 18 12.35 3.70 3.91
C TYR A 18 13.06 3.54 2.56
N PRO A 19 14.30 3.02 2.46
CA PRO A 19 14.93 2.83 1.17
C PRO A 19 14.18 1.84 0.25
N ILE A 20 13.56 0.82 0.82
CA ILE A 20 12.74 -0.16 0.08
C ILE A 20 11.48 0.52 -0.43
N GLU A 21 10.72 1.19 0.45
CA GLU A 21 9.50 1.91 0.09
C GLU A 21 9.76 2.96 -0.99
N GLN A 22 10.82 3.76 -0.85
CA GLN A 22 11.21 4.75 -1.85
C GLN A 22 11.54 4.13 -3.20
N GLY A 23 12.18 2.96 -3.22
CA GLY A 23 12.45 2.21 -4.44
C GLY A 23 11.21 1.57 -5.08
N GLN A 24 10.12 1.37 -4.32
CA GLN A 24 8.88 0.77 -4.82
C GLN A 24 7.84 1.79 -5.31
N ARG A 25 8.07 3.08 -5.07
CA ARG A 25 7.18 4.14 -5.56
C ARG A 25 7.17 4.15 -7.08
N HIS A 26 5.99 4.41 -7.66
CA HIS A 26 5.85 4.60 -9.10
C HIS A 26 6.77 5.73 -9.63
N SER A 27 6.99 6.77 -8.82
CA SER A 27 7.85 7.91 -9.13
C SER A 27 9.35 7.69 -8.79
N ALA A 28 9.77 6.47 -8.48
CA ALA A 28 11.13 6.20 -8.05
C ALA A 28 12.15 6.45 -9.18
N THR A 29 13.25 7.15 -8.85
CA THR A 29 14.37 7.30 -9.78
C THR A 29 15.12 5.98 -9.97
N LYS A 30 15.86 5.82 -11.07
CA LYS A 30 16.72 4.65 -11.30
C LYS A 30 17.67 4.39 -10.13
N ARG A 31 18.19 5.44 -9.49
CA ARG A 31 19.06 5.35 -8.31
C ARG A 31 18.29 4.83 -7.10
N ALA A 32 17.09 5.33 -6.83
CA ALA A 32 16.25 4.86 -5.72
C ALA A 32 15.85 3.38 -5.91
N LEU A 33 15.47 2.97 -7.14
CA LEU A 33 15.21 1.58 -7.50
C LEU A 33 16.42 0.66 -7.21
N ALA A 34 17.62 1.09 -7.64
CA ALA A 34 18.84 0.34 -7.39
C ALA A 34 19.15 0.21 -5.90
N THR A 35 19.01 1.29 -5.13
CA THR A 35 19.17 1.29 -3.67
C THR A 35 18.16 0.34 -3.03
N GLY A 36 16.86 0.45 -3.34
CA GLY A 36 15.82 -0.42 -2.80
C GLY A 36 16.11 -1.90 -3.05
N ARG A 37 16.50 -2.26 -4.27
CA ARG A 37 16.89 -3.66 -4.61
C ARG A 37 18.09 -4.15 -3.80
N LYS A 38 19.13 -3.32 -3.62
CA LYS A 38 20.29 -3.67 -2.79
C LYS A 38 19.88 -3.86 -1.33
N THR A 39 19.03 -2.99 -0.81
CA THR A 39 18.53 -3.04 0.56
C THR A 39 17.68 -4.28 0.82
N VAL A 40 16.77 -4.66 -0.09
CA VAL A 40 16.00 -5.91 -0.02
C VAL A 40 16.94 -7.11 0.06
N LYS A 41 17.95 -7.18 -0.81
CA LYS A 41 18.94 -8.28 -0.79
C LYS A 41 19.74 -8.33 0.51
N ALA A 42 20.09 -7.18 1.08
CA ALA A 42 20.78 -7.11 2.37
C ALA A 42 19.89 -7.63 3.51
N LEU A 43 18.62 -7.21 3.55
CA LEU A 43 17.66 -7.68 4.54
C LEU A 43 17.46 -9.19 4.46
N ALA A 44 17.17 -9.69 3.25
CA ALA A 44 16.95 -11.12 3.00
C ALA A 44 18.13 -11.98 3.45
N ARG A 45 19.38 -11.55 3.15
CA ARG A 45 20.59 -12.25 3.60
C ARG A 45 20.68 -12.29 5.13
N ASN A 46 20.39 -11.18 5.81
CA ASN A 46 20.48 -11.12 7.27
C ASN A 46 19.47 -12.08 7.94
N ILE A 47 18.23 -12.10 7.46
CA ILE A 47 17.17 -12.94 8.05
C ILE A 47 17.27 -14.41 7.61
N SER A 48 17.96 -14.72 6.51
CA SER A 48 17.96 -16.05 5.88
C SER A 48 18.33 -17.20 6.84
N ARG A 49 19.31 -16.98 7.72
CA ARG A 49 19.77 -17.98 8.71
C ARG A 49 18.69 -18.38 9.71
N TRP A 50 17.70 -17.52 9.88
CA TRP A 50 16.63 -17.66 10.85
C TRP A 50 15.27 -17.91 10.18
N PHE A 51 15.24 -17.93 8.84
CA PHE A 51 14.02 -18.02 8.07
C PHE A 51 13.89 -19.41 7.47
N LEU A 52 13.28 -20.31 8.23
CA LEU A 52 12.94 -21.65 7.76
C LEU A 52 11.73 -21.57 6.82
N ARG A 53 11.93 -21.92 5.54
CA ARG A 53 10.87 -21.96 4.54
C ARG A 53 10.93 -23.25 3.74
N ARG A 54 9.91 -24.10 3.90
CA ARG A 54 9.67 -25.23 2.99
C ARG A 54 8.88 -24.74 1.79
N THR A 55 9.39 -25.01 0.59
CA THR A 55 8.65 -24.73 -0.64
C THR A 55 8.05 -26.03 -1.18
N LYS A 56 6.93 -25.94 -1.89
CA LYS A 56 6.34 -27.08 -2.60
C LYS A 56 7.20 -27.59 -3.76
N ALA A 57 8.33 -26.95 -4.05
CA ALA A 57 9.24 -27.35 -5.12
C ALA A 57 9.75 -28.79 -4.95
N LEU A 58 9.96 -29.24 -3.71
CA LEU A 58 10.48 -30.59 -3.42
C LEU A 58 9.49 -31.73 -3.73
N ILE A 59 8.20 -31.43 -3.79
CA ILE A 59 7.14 -32.41 -4.05
C ILE A 59 6.31 -32.03 -5.27
N LYS A 60 6.84 -31.14 -6.12
CA LYS A 60 6.09 -30.52 -7.22
C LYS A 60 5.46 -31.58 -8.14
N ASP A 61 6.20 -32.66 -8.40
CA ASP A 61 5.78 -33.73 -9.30
C ASP A 61 4.69 -34.64 -8.71
N GLN A 62 4.45 -34.54 -7.39
CA GLN A 62 3.38 -35.24 -6.68
C GLN A 62 2.11 -34.38 -6.57
N LEU A 63 2.18 -33.11 -6.96
CA LEU A 63 1.08 -32.17 -6.84
C LEU A 63 0.36 -32.01 -8.19
N PRO A 64 -0.97 -31.84 -8.18
CA PRO A 64 -1.68 -31.46 -9.39
C PRO A 64 -1.21 -30.09 -9.89
N LYS A 65 -1.38 -29.84 -11.19
CA LYS A 65 -1.07 -28.53 -11.79
C LYS A 65 -1.91 -27.44 -11.12
N LYS A 66 -1.28 -26.32 -10.79
CA LYS A 66 -1.96 -25.11 -10.36
C LYS A 66 -2.52 -24.39 -11.58
N ASP A 67 -3.84 -24.19 -11.62
CA ASP A 67 -4.50 -23.36 -12.62
C ASP A 67 -5.11 -22.14 -11.91
N ASP A 68 -4.56 -20.96 -12.21
CA ASP A 68 -5.00 -19.69 -11.61
C ASP A 68 -5.86 -18.93 -12.65
N ARG A 69 -7.13 -18.67 -12.31
CA ARG A 69 -8.05 -17.95 -13.18
C ARG A 69 -8.49 -16.64 -12.53
N VAL A 70 -8.37 -15.54 -13.26
CA VAL A 70 -8.97 -14.25 -12.89
C VAL A 70 -10.27 -14.11 -13.67
N VAL A 71 -11.39 -14.03 -12.95
CA VAL A 71 -12.72 -13.82 -13.55
C VAL A 71 -13.12 -12.38 -13.32
N PHE A 72 -13.38 -11.66 -14.42
CA PHE A 72 -13.89 -10.30 -14.37
C PHE A 72 -15.42 -10.35 -14.29
N CYS A 73 -15.96 -9.95 -13.14
CA CYS A 73 -17.41 -9.86 -12.93
C CYS A 73 -17.81 -8.38 -12.94
N SER A 74 -18.62 -7.98 -13.91
CA SER A 74 -19.25 -6.66 -13.93
C SER A 74 -20.30 -6.54 -12.82
N LEU A 75 -20.50 -5.32 -12.32
CA LEU A 75 -21.60 -5.03 -11.41
C LEU A 75 -22.94 -5.16 -12.13
N THR A 76 -23.94 -5.68 -11.44
CA THR A 76 -25.35 -5.61 -11.89
C THR A 76 -25.86 -4.18 -11.87
N ASP A 77 -26.91 -3.87 -12.63
CA ASP A 77 -27.50 -2.52 -12.69
C ASP A 77 -27.93 -2.01 -11.31
N PHE A 78 -28.46 -2.90 -10.46
CA PHE A 78 -28.80 -2.57 -9.07
C PHE A 78 -27.55 -2.18 -8.26
N GLN A 79 -26.48 -2.97 -8.34
CA GLN A 79 -25.23 -2.66 -7.65
C GLN A 79 -24.60 -1.36 -8.13
N GLN A 80 -24.63 -1.10 -9.44
CA GLN A 80 -24.14 0.16 -10.02
C GLN A 80 -24.94 1.35 -9.49
N THR A 81 -26.28 1.21 -9.44
CA THR A 81 -27.17 2.25 -8.93
C THR A 81 -26.91 2.53 -7.45
N VAL A 82 -26.87 1.50 -6.60
CA VAL A 82 -26.57 1.67 -5.17
C VAL A 82 -25.19 2.31 -4.96
N TYR A 83 -24.19 1.86 -5.71
CA TYR A 83 -22.85 2.42 -5.64
C TYR A 83 -22.82 3.90 -6.01
N GLN A 84 -23.49 4.29 -7.11
CA GLN A 84 -23.60 5.68 -7.53
C GLN A 84 -24.32 6.54 -6.47
N THR A 85 -25.44 6.05 -5.93
CA THR A 85 -26.17 6.75 -4.86
C THR A 85 -25.28 7.01 -3.64
N VAL A 86 -24.43 6.05 -3.25
CA VAL A 86 -23.47 6.25 -2.14
C VAL A 86 -22.43 7.30 -2.50
N LEU A 87 -21.89 7.27 -3.73
CA LEU A 87 -20.92 8.28 -4.18
C LEU A 87 -21.50 9.71 -4.19
N ASP A 88 -22.80 9.84 -4.45
CA ASP A 88 -23.49 11.13 -4.52
C ASP A 88 -23.88 11.67 -3.13
N THR A 89 -23.67 10.92 -2.05
CA THR A 89 -23.91 11.41 -0.69
C THR A 89 -22.98 12.55 -0.31
N GLU A 90 -23.49 13.49 0.50
CA GLU A 90 -22.74 14.68 0.90
C GLU A 90 -21.44 14.32 1.64
N ASP A 91 -21.49 13.35 2.55
CA ASP A 91 -20.31 12.89 3.30
C ASP A 91 -19.20 12.37 2.37
N VAL A 92 -19.56 11.55 1.38
CA VAL A 92 -18.60 11.02 0.40
C VAL A 92 -18.07 12.15 -0.49
N MET A 93 -18.93 13.06 -0.93
CA MET A 93 -18.52 14.23 -1.71
C MET A 93 -17.59 15.16 -0.95
N LEU A 94 -17.80 15.35 0.36
CA LEU A 94 -16.91 16.11 1.24
C LEU A 94 -15.54 15.43 1.37
N LEU A 95 -15.51 14.11 1.50
CA LEU A 95 -14.27 13.32 1.55
C LEU A 95 -13.50 13.38 0.23
N LEU A 96 -14.18 13.17 -0.90
CA LEU A 96 -13.57 13.22 -2.23
C LEU A 96 -12.98 14.60 -2.55
N LYS A 97 -13.69 15.67 -2.17
CA LYS A 97 -13.27 17.06 -2.40
C LYS A 97 -12.39 17.63 -1.29
N ALA A 98 -12.06 16.85 -0.26
CA ALA A 98 -11.37 17.32 0.95
C ALA A 98 -10.05 18.07 0.67
N SER A 99 -9.33 17.66 -0.39
CA SER A 99 -8.04 18.23 -0.78
C SER A 99 -8.14 19.41 -1.75
N GLU A 100 -9.31 19.67 -2.34
CA GLU A 100 -9.53 20.81 -3.22
C GLU A 100 -9.40 22.14 -2.44
N LYS A 101 -9.17 23.24 -3.17
CA LYS A 101 -9.21 24.58 -2.57
C LYS A 101 -10.64 24.92 -2.15
N CYS A 102 -10.75 25.58 -0.99
CA CYS A 102 -12.05 26.03 -0.49
C CYS A 102 -12.60 27.17 -1.35
N SER A 103 -13.90 27.16 -1.61
CA SER A 103 -14.59 28.17 -2.43
C SER A 103 -14.63 29.57 -1.81
N CYS A 104 -14.33 29.70 -0.51
CA CYS A 104 -14.31 30.98 0.20
C CYS A 104 -13.04 31.82 -0.02
N GLN A 105 -12.22 31.49 -1.03
CA GLN A 105 -10.99 32.22 -1.40
C GLN A 105 -9.90 32.30 -0.31
N SER A 106 -10.05 31.57 0.80
CA SER A 106 -9.08 31.56 1.92
C SER A 106 -7.72 30.94 1.58
N GLY A 107 -7.55 30.36 0.39
CA GLY A 107 -6.36 29.61 -0.02
C GLY A 107 -6.20 28.25 0.69
N ARG A 108 -7.04 27.94 1.69
CA ARG A 108 -7.01 26.67 2.45
C ARG A 108 -7.71 25.54 1.67
N THR A 109 -7.37 24.29 2.01
CA THR A 109 -8.11 23.12 1.51
C THR A 109 -9.49 23.03 2.13
N ARG A 110 -10.50 22.48 1.44
CA ARG A 110 -11.88 22.36 1.94
C ARG A 110 -11.96 21.76 3.35
N ARG A 111 -11.22 20.67 3.60
CA ARG A 111 -11.17 19.99 4.92
C ARG A 111 -10.60 20.82 6.09
N ARG A 112 -9.90 21.92 5.80
CA ARG A 112 -9.26 22.80 6.80
C ARG A 112 -9.92 24.20 6.83
N CYS A 113 -11.13 24.31 6.29
CA CYS A 113 -11.82 25.57 6.12
C CYS A 113 -13.34 25.38 6.33
N CYS A 114 -14.18 25.90 5.43
CA CYS A 114 -15.64 25.89 5.57
C CYS A 114 -16.27 24.50 5.57
N TYR A 115 -15.53 23.46 5.18
CA TYR A 115 -15.97 22.07 5.15
C TYR A 115 -15.19 21.22 6.16
N ALA A 116 -14.62 21.85 7.20
CA ALA A 116 -14.09 21.12 8.33
C ALA A 116 -15.28 20.54 9.11
N VAL A 117 -15.47 19.23 9.01
CA VAL A 117 -16.46 18.54 9.82
C VAL A 117 -15.97 18.64 11.26
N SER A 118 -16.60 19.49 12.07
CA SER A 118 -16.50 19.42 13.52
C SER A 118 -17.08 18.07 13.91
N SER A 119 -16.23 17.12 14.29
CA SER A 119 -16.70 15.92 14.98
C SER A 119 -17.52 16.36 16.19
N PRO A 120 -18.65 15.70 16.49
CA PRO A 120 -19.32 15.91 17.76
C PRO A 120 -18.39 15.60 18.94
#